data_AF-A0A2V3ILL5-F1
#
_entry.id   AF-A0A2V3ILL5-F1
#
_cell.length_a   1.000
_cell.length_b   1.000
_cell.length_c   1.000
_cell.angle_alpha   90.00
_cell.angle_beta   90.00
_cell.angle_gamma   90.00
#
_symmetry.space_group_name_H-M   'P 1'
#
loop_
_entity.id
_entity.type
_entity.pdbx_description
1 polymer ?
#
loop_
_entity_poly.entity_id
_entity_poly.type
_entity_poly.pdbx_seq_one_letter_code
_entity_poly.pdbx_strand_id
1 'polypeptide(L)'
;MDFEARGKLWDAMDKEGLLIKVEDHVNRVPRSQRGGEIVEPLVSTQWFVKMKSLAEKAIGRVRDGDIVIELQRFEKVYFKWLEYIRDGCVSRQLWWGHRIPVWYVEEHSGEYIVARSDEEAA
;
A
#
# COMPACT_ATOMS: atom_id res chain seq x y z
N MET A 1 -6.26 15.44 2.25
CA MET A 1 -6.55 16.88 2.24
C MET A 1 -7.79 17.12 3.07
N ASP A 2 -7.57 17.68 4.25
CA ASP A 2 -8.59 18.19 5.15
C ASP A 2 -9.63 19.05 4.39
N PHE A 3 -10.91 18.77 4.62
CA PHE A 3 -12.01 19.48 3.97
C PHE A 3 -12.05 20.97 4.37
N GLU A 4 -11.65 21.29 5.60
CA GLU A 4 -11.57 22.68 6.05
C GLU A 4 -10.47 23.44 5.31
N ALA A 5 -9.29 22.83 5.19
CA ALA A 5 -8.17 23.42 4.44
C ALA A 5 -8.52 23.62 2.96
N ARG A 6 -9.23 22.66 2.35
CA ARG A 6 -9.70 22.80 0.97
C ARG A 6 -10.63 23.99 0.79
N GLY A 7 -11.58 24.19 1.70
CA GLY A 7 -12.50 25.35 1.66
C GLY A 7 -11.75 26.67 1.75
N LYS A 8 -10.85 26.81 2.74
CA LYS A 8 -10.04 28.03 2.92
C LYS A 8 -9.15 28.33 1.71
N LEU A 9 -8.57 27.29 1.10
CA LEU A 9 -7.77 27.44 -0.12
C LEU A 9 -8.61 27.99 -1.27
N TRP A 10 -9.83 27.49 -1.44
CA TRP A 10 -10.75 27.94 -2.48
C TRP A 10 -11.14 29.41 -2.30
N ASP A 11 -11.48 29.81 -1.07
CA ASP A 11 -11.82 31.20 -0.75
C ASP A 11 -10.65 32.16 -1.01
N ALA A 12 -9.42 31.71 -0.75
CA ALA A 12 -8.21 32.50 -1.04
C ALA A 12 -8.00 32.64 -2.55
N MET A 13 -8.15 31.56 -3.32
CA MET A 13 -8.03 31.58 -4.78
C MET A 13 -9.08 32.49 -5.45
N ASP A 14 -10.31 32.50 -4.95
CA ASP A 14 -11.38 33.38 -5.44
C ASP A 14 -11.05 34.86 -5.20
N LYS A 15 -10.58 35.20 -3.99
CA LYS A 15 -10.16 36.57 -3.64
C LYS A 15 -9.01 37.08 -4.51
N GLU A 16 -8.10 36.20 -4.93
CA GLU A 16 -6.98 36.55 -5.82
C GLU A 16 -7.36 36.52 -7.31
N GLY A 17 -8.61 36.20 -7.66
CA GLY A 17 -9.06 36.11 -9.06
C GLY A 17 -8.46 34.93 -9.82
N LEU A 18 -7.97 33.91 -9.12
CA LEU A 18 -7.40 32.68 -9.70
C LEU A 18 -8.46 31.63 -10.03
N LEU A 19 -9.70 31.84 -9.57
CA LEU A 19 -10.82 30.94 -9.78
C LEU A 19 -11.46 31.14 -11.17
N ILE A 20 -11.48 30.09 -12.00
CA ILE A 20 -12.11 30.12 -13.33
C ILE A 20 -13.56 29.63 -13.28
N LYS A 21 -13.82 28.49 -12.60
CA LYS A 21 -15.14 27.83 -12.59
C LYS A 21 -15.28 26.91 -11.38
N VAL A 22 -16.51 26.82 -10.86
CA VAL A 22 -16.96 25.81 -9.90
C VAL A 22 -18.02 24.94 -10.57
N GLU A 23 -17.89 23.62 -10.48
CA GLU A 23 -18.92 22.69 -10.96
C GLU A 23 -18.96 21.41 -10.13
N ASP A 24 -20.13 20.78 -10.08
CA ASP A 24 -20.31 19.51 -9.40
C ASP A 24 -19.62 18.37 -10.17
N HIS A 25 -18.85 17.56 -9.44
CA HIS A 25 -18.14 16.43 -10.03
C HIS A 25 -18.25 15.17 -9.16
N VAL A 26 -18.70 14.08 -9.77
CA VAL A 26 -18.85 12.79 -9.09
C VAL A 26 -17.51 12.06 -9.07
N ASN A 27 -16.88 12.03 -7.91
CA ASN A 27 -15.60 11.36 -7.68
C ASN A 27 -15.77 9.96 -7.06
N ARG A 28 -14.92 9.00 -7.46
CA ARG A 28 -14.75 7.74 -6.73
C ARG A 28 -13.65 7.88 -5.69
N VAL A 29 -14.05 8.13 -4.44
CA VAL A 29 -13.11 8.34 -3.34
C VAL A 29 -12.79 7.00 -2.65
N PRO A 30 -11.51 6.62 -2.52
CA PRO A 30 -11.13 5.39 -1.83
C PRO A 30 -11.41 5.49 -0.33
N ARG A 31 -11.91 4.40 0.25
CA ARG A 31 -12.23 4.29 1.67
C ARG A 31 -11.58 3.09 2.30
N SER A 32 -11.25 3.22 3.58
CA SER A 32 -10.78 2.14 4.44
C SER A 32 -11.82 1.03 4.45
N GLN A 33 -11.40 -0.22 4.19
CA GLN A 33 -12.31 -1.36 4.21
C GLN A 33 -12.93 -1.60 5.60
N ARG A 34 -12.20 -1.27 6.67
CA ARG A 34 -12.62 -1.56 8.06
C ARG A 34 -13.38 -0.42 8.70
N GLY A 35 -12.83 0.79 8.69
CA GLY A 35 -13.43 1.96 9.34
C GLY A 35 -14.24 2.86 8.40
N GLY A 36 -14.13 2.67 7.09
CA GLY A 36 -14.90 3.44 6.10
C GLY A 36 -14.41 4.88 5.87
N GLU A 37 -13.39 5.32 6.58
CA GLU A 37 -12.79 6.65 6.44
C GLU A 37 -12.14 6.82 5.07
N ILE A 38 -12.02 8.06 4.60
CA ILE A 38 -11.36 8.36 3.34
C ILE A 38 -9.85 8.14 3.50
N VAL A 39 -9.25 7.40 2.56
CA VAL A 39 -7.81 7.11 2.57
C VAL A 39 -7.05 8.26 1.92
N GLU A 40 -6.04 8.77 2.62
CA GLU A 40 -5.14 9.78 2.11
C GLU A 40 -3.76 9.18 1.78
N PRO A 41 -3.25 9.33 0.55
CA PRO A 41 -1.89 8.91 0.23
C PRO A 41 -0.88 9.81 0.93
N LEU A 42 0.00 9.20 1.73
CA LEU A 42 1.14 9.87 2.37
C LEU A 42 2.42 9.10 2.05
N VAL A 43 3.49 9.84 1.75
CA VAL A 43 4.82 9.24 1.58
C VAL A 43 5.42 8.99 2.96
N SER A 44 5.76 7.74 3.24
CA SER A 44 6.33 7.29 4.50
C SER A 44 7.27 6.12 4.25
N THR A 45 8.34 6.02 5.04
CA THR A 45 9.23 4.85 5.03
C THR A 45 8.47 3.65 5.61
N GLN A 46 8.41 2.56 4.84
CA GLN A 46 7.64 1.36 5.14
C GLN A 46 8.44 0.12 4.69
N TRP A 47 8.10 -1.04 5.25
CA TRP A 47 8.68 -2.32 4.85
C TRP A 47 7.87 -2.95 3.73
N PHE A 48 8.56 -3.36 2.66
CA PHE A 48 7.95 -3.96 1.48
C PHE A 48 8.57 -5.31 1.16
N VAL A 49 7.75 -6.22 0.64
CA VAL A 49 8.21 -7.48 0.06
C VAL A 49 8.24 -7.33 -1.46
N LYS A 50 9.36 -7.70 -2.09
CA LYS A 50 9.51 -7.74 -3.54
C LYS A 50 8.64 -8.85 -4.13
N MET A 51 7.51 -8.47 -4.74
CA MET A 51 6.46 -9.43 -5.10
C MET A 51 6.68 -10.09 -6.45
N LYS A 52 7.36 -9.42 -7.39
CA LYS A 52 7.47 -9.89 -8.79
C LYS A 52 8.00 -11.32 -8.90
N SER A 53 9.09 -11.64 -8.20
CA SER A 53 9.69 -12.98 -8.24
C SER A 53 8.83 -14.06 -7.58
N LEU A 54 8.00 -13.68 -6.60
CA LEU A 54 7.04 -14.59 -5.98
C LEU A 54 5.84 -14.84 -6.90
N ALA A 55 5.36 -13.79 -7.56
CA ALA A 55 4.27 -13.85 -8.52
C ALA A 55 4.62 -14.71 -9.74
N GLU A 56 5.84 -14.55 -10.30
CA GLU A 56 6.32 -15.38 -11.42
C GLU A 56 6.32 -16.88 -11.07
N LYS A 57 6.78 -17.24 -9.86
CA LYS A 57 6.73 -18.63 -9.37
C LYS A 57 5.30 -19.14 -9.28
N ALA A 58 4.39 -18.34 -8.72
CA ALA A 58 2.99 -18.72 -8.53
C ALA A 58 2.26 -18.88 -9.88
N ILE A 59 2.48 -17.95 -10.82
CA ILE A 59 1.98 -18.05 -12.20
C ILE A 59 2.50 -19.32 -12.87
N GLY A 60 3.80 -19.62 -12.75
CA GLY A 60 4.42 -20.82 -13.33
C GLY A 60 3.71 -22.10 -12.90
N ARG A 61 3.48 -22.28 -11.60
CA ARG A 61 2.80 -23.47 -11.05
C ARG A 61 1.38 -23.68 -11.59
N VAL A 62 0.64 -22.59 -11.83
CA VAL A 62 -0.70 -22.70 -12.42
C VAL A 62 -0.60 -23.01 -13.93
N ARG A 63 0.36 -22.42 -14.65
CA ARG A 63 0.58 -22.68 -16.07
C ARG A 63 1.08 -24.09 -16.35
N ASP A 64 1.91 -24.64 -15.45
CA ASP A 64 2.47 -25.99 -15.57
C ASP A 64 1.46 -27.08 -15.18
N GLY A 65 0.31 -26.70 -14.61
CA GLY A 65 -0.74 -27.62 -14.18
C GLY A 65 -0.53 -28.22 -12.79
N ASP A 66 0.55 -27.85 -12.08
CA ASP A 66 0.79 -28.25 -10.69
C ASP A 66 -0.33 -27.75 -9.75
N ILE A 67 -0.92 -26.61 -10.07
CA ILE A 67 -2.07 -26.04 -9.39
C ILE A 67 -3.19 -25.82 -10.40
N VAL A 68 -4.34 -26.45 -10.18
CA VAL A 68 -5.52 -26.31 -11.03
C VAL A 68 -6.54 -25.39 -10.36
N ILE A 69 -6.95 -24.33 -11.07
CA ILE A 69 -8.08 -23.49 -10.66
C ILE A 69 -9.35 -24.12 -11.23
N GLU A 70 -10.14 -24.79 -10.36
CA GLU A 70 -11.35 -25.57 -10.72
C GLU A 70 -12.27 -24.86 -11.73
N LEU A 71 -12.47 -23.56 -11.56
CA LEU A 71 -13.23 -22.74 -12.50
C LEU A 71 -12.27 -21.93 -13.38
N GLN A 72 -11.94 -22.47 -14.55
CA GLN A 72 -10.96 -21.91 -15.51
C GLN A 72 -11.16 -20.42 -15.82
N ARG A 73 -12.40 -19.91 -15.79
CA ARG A 73 -12.67 -18.46 -15.97
C ARG A 73 -11.91 -17.56 -14.98
N PHE A 74 -11.55 -18.07 -13.80
CA PHE A 74 -10.82 -17.32 -12.79
C PHE A 74 -9.31 -17.28 -13.03
N GLU A 75 -8.75 -18.16 -13.88
CA GLU A 75 -7.33 -18.10 -14.23
C GLU A 75 -6.96 -16.75 -14.83
N LYS A 76 -7.81 -16.20 -15.70
CA LYS A 76 -7.61 -14.87 -16.28
C LYS A 76 -7.56 -13.77 -15.22
N VAL A 77 -8.39 -13.86 -14.18
CA VAL A 77 -8.41 -12.90 -13.06
C VAL A 77 -7.15 -13.05 -12.21
N TYR A 78 -6.78 -14.28 -11.92
CA TYR A 78 -5.58 -14.62 -11.15
C TYR A 78 -4.30 -14.13 -11.84
N PHE A 79 -4.11 -14.47 -13.12
CA PHE A 79 -2.95 -14.04 -13.90
C PHE A 79 -2.90 -12.52 -14.01
N LYS A 80 -4.03 -11.87 -14.35
CA LYS A 80 -4.07 -10.41 -14.41
C LYS A 80 -3.68 -9.76 -13.08
N TRP A 81 -4.10 -10.32 -11.94
CA TRP A 81 -3.71 -9.75 -10.65
C TRP A 81 -2.22 -9.89 -10.38
N LEU A 82 -1.64 -11.06 -10.66
CA LEU A 82 -0.21 -11.34 -10.42
C LEU A 82 0.73 -10.65 -11.42
N GLU A 83 0.32 -10.50 -12.68
CA GLU A 83 1.12 -9.84 -13.73
C GLU A 83 1.30 -8.34 -13.46
N TYR A 84 0.31 -7.69 -12.84
CA TYR A 84 0.34 -6.26 -12.49
C TYR A 84 0.57 -6.03 -10.98
N ILE A 85 1.05 -7.05 -10.25
CA ILE A 85 1.26 -6.93 -8.81
C ILE A 85 2.32 -5.87 -8.50
N ARG A 86 2.11 -5.13 -7.40
CA ARG A 86 3.09 -4.21 -6.84
C ARG A 86 3.67 -4.79 -5.56
N ASP A 87 4.84 -4.28 -5.17
CA ASP A 87 5.49 -4.71 -3.93
C ASP A 87 4.57 -4.50 -2.72
N GLY A 88 4.46 -5.55 -1.91
CA GLY A 88 3.48 -5.63 -0.84
C GLY A 88 4.00 -4.92 0.40
N CYS A 89 3.33 -3.84 0.82
CA CYS A 89 3.62 -3.20 2.10
C CYS A 89 3.20 -4.14 3.25
N VAL A 90 4.16 -4.54 4.08
CA VAL A 90 3.94 -5.42 5.24
C VAL A 90 3.93 -4.69 6.57
N SER A 91 4.52 -3.48 6.64
CA SER A 91 4.46 -2.66 7.85
C SER A 91 3.06 -2.12 8.10
N ARG A 92 2.67 -2.09 9.38
CA ARG A 92 1.40 -1.56 9.86
C ARG A 92 1.65 -0.80 11.15
N GLN A 93 1.07 0.39 11.26
CA GLN A 93 1.11 1.21 12.47
C GLN A 93 -0.05 0.83 13.38
N LEU A 94 -0.02 -0.42 13.86
CA LEU A 94 -1.05 -1.01 14.72
C LEU A 94 -0.39 -1.54 16.00
N TRP A 95 -1.13 -1.47 17.11
CA TRP A 95 -0.70 -2.04 18.38
C TRP A 95 -0.84 -3.57 18.44
N TRP A 96 -1.83 -4.10 17.73
CA TRP A 96 -2.12 -5.54 17.70
C TRP A 96 -1.62 -6.18 16.41
N GLY A 97 -0.69 -7.14 16.53
CA GLY A 97 -0.12 -7.88 15.43
C GLY A 97 1.25 -8.45 15.76
N HIS A 98 1.84 -9.17 14.81
CA HIS A 98 3.21 -9.64 14.95
C HIS A 98 4.18 -8.47 14.74
N ARG A 99 5.14 -8.33 15.66
CA ARG A 99 6.23 -7.37 15.50
C ARG A 99 7.11 -7.79 14.32
N ILE A 100 7.44 -6.85 13.44
CA ILE A 100 8.45 -7.10 12.40
C ILE A 100 9.80 -7.25 13.09
N PRO A 101 10.54 -8.35 12.86
CA PRO A 101 11.74 -8.67 13.61
C PRO A 101 12.94 -7.91 13.03
N VAL A 102 12.94 -6.60 13.26
CA VAL A 102 13.98 -5.65 12.83
C VAL A 102 14.42 -4.82 14.03
N TRP A 103 15.72 -4.68 14.20
CA TRP A 103 16.38 -3.83 15.20
C TRP A 103 17.16 -2.75 14.47
N TYR A 104 17.05 -1.50 14.91
CA TYR A 104 17.76 -0.37 14.32
C TYR A 104 19.02 -0.07 15.14
N VAL A 105 20.13 0.22 14.48
CA VAL A 105 21.39 0.58 15.12
C VAL A 105 21.36 2.07 15.46
N GLU A 106 21.42 2.43 16.74
CA GLU A 106 21.25 3.83 17.18
C GLU A 106 22.37 4.76 16.71
N GLU A 107 23.61 4.25 16.58
CA GLU A 107 24.79 5.04 16.22
C GLU A 107 24.90 5.35 14.72
N HIS A 108 24.17 4.64 13.86
CA HIS A 108 24.21 4.78 12.40
C HIS A 108 22.81 4.89 11.82
N SER A 109 22.44 6.11 11.41
CA SER A 109 21.10 6.39 10.89
C SER A 109 20.81 5.55 9.64
N GLY A 110 19.87 4.61 9.75
CA GLY A 110 19.36 3.81 8.63
C GLY A 110 19.92 2.40 8.55
N GLU A 111 20.88 2.02 9.41
CA GLU A 111 21.30 0.62 9.54
C GLU A 111 20.33 -0.18 10.40
N TYR A 112 20.12 -1.43 10.02
CA TYR A 112 19.20 -2.33 10.70
C TYR A 112 19.68 -3.78 10.63
N ILE A 113 19.29 -4.56 11.63
CA ILE A 113 19.55 -5.98 11.76
C ILE A 113 18.21 -6.73 11.71
N VAL A 114 18.18 -7.84 10.97
CA VAL A 114 17.03 -8.75 10.92
C VAL A 114 17.44 -10.05 11.63
N ALA A 115 16.78 -10.36 12.73
CA ALA A 115 17.10 -11.49 13.60
C ALA A 115 15.82 -12.18 14.09
N ARG A 116 15.88 -13.38 14.69
CA ARG A 116 14.69 -14.06 15.21
C ARG A 116 14.43 -13.79 16.68
N SER A 117 15.44 -13.31 17.41
CA SER A 117 15.35 -12.95 18.82
C SER A 117 16.28 -11.80 19.16
N ASP A 118 16.13 -11.25 20.36
CA ASP A 118 17.00 -10.17 20.84
C ASP A 118 18.45 -10.65 21.01
N GLU A 119 18.68 -11.93 21.35
CA GLU A 119 20.05 -12.48 21.47
C GLU A 119 20.77 -12.63 20.13
N GLU A 120 20.04 -12.86 19.03
CA GLU A 120 20.62 -12.89 17.67
C GLU A 120 20.86 -11.47 17.13
N ALA A 121 20.18 -10.47 17.69
CA ALA A 121 20.31 -9.07 17.29
C ALA A 121 21.40 -8.29 18.05
N ALA A 122 21.85 -8.79 19.20
CA ALA A 122 22.84 -8.17 20.09
C ALA A 122 24.28 -8.34 19.58
#